data_AF-A0A9J6EMT9-F1
#
_entry.id   AF-A0A9J6EMT9-F1
#
_cell.length_a   1.000
_cell.length_b   1.000
_cell.length_c   1.000
_cell.angle_alpha   90.00
_cell.angle_beta   90.00
_cell.angle_gamma   90.00
#
_symmetry.space_group_name_H-M   'P 1'
#
loop_
_entity.id
_entity.type
_entity.pdbx_description
1 polymer ?
#
loop_
_entity_poly.entity_id
_entity_poly.type
_entity_poly.pdbx_seq_one_letter_code
_entity_poly.pdbx_strand_id
1 'polypeptide(L)'
;MEFFQPSCIVLQCGADSLAGDRLGCFNLSIRGHGECVKFIRELGLPLLVLGGGGYTVRNVARAWTYETSLLLDEPVSSEIPYNEYFEYFAPDFTLHPEVVTRQVSGLAGWGLSIKGC
;
A
#
# COMPACT_ATOMS: atom_id res chain seq x y z
N MET A 1 15.26 -11.17 10.14
CA MET A 1 16.63 -10.62 10.26
C MET A 1 17.60 -11.50 11.03
N GLU A 2 17.16 -12.28 12.02
CA GLU A 2 18.03 -13.11 12.88
C GLU A 2 18.90 -14.12 12.13
N PHE A 3 18.37 -14.78 11.09
CA PHE A 3 19.08 -15.82 10.35
C PHE A 3 19.86 -15.27 9.15
N PHE A 4 19.18 -14.63 8.20
CA PHE A 4 19.82 -14.17 6.95
C PHE A 4 20.74 -12.97 7.15
N GLN A 5 20.48 -12.13 8.16
CA GLN A 5 21.30 -10.96 8.54
C GLN A 5 21.80 -10.12 7.34
N PRO A 6 20.89 -9.62 6.48
CA PRO A 6 21.30 -8.88 5.30
C PRO A 6 21.91 -7.53 5.69
N SER A 7 22.82 -7.03 4.85
CA SER A 7 23.41 -5.70 4.98
C SER A 7 22.65 -4.61 4.22
N CYS A 8 21.71 -4.98 3.34
CA CYS A 8 20.80 -4.08 2.63
C CYS A 8 19.49 -4.78 2.28
N ILE A 9 18.46 -4.00 1.95
CA ILE A 9 17.14 -4.50 1.56
C ILE A 9 16.73 -3.85 0.23
N VAL A 10 16.17 -4.66 -0.67
CA VAL A 10 15.41 -4.17 -1.82
C VAL A 10 13.95 -4.53 -1.58
N LEU A 11 13.09 -3.52 -1.42
CA LEU A 11 11.66 -3.68 -1.21
C LEU A 11 10.90 -3.32 -2.48
N GLN A 12 10.19 -4.30 -3.03
CA GLN A 12 9.33 -4.11 -4.19
C GLN A 12 7.90 -3.84 -3.71
N CYS A 13 7.38 -2.64 -4.00
CA CYS A 13 6.08 -2.15 -3.54
C CYS A 13 5.01 -2.28 -4.65
N GLY A 14 4.80 -3.50 -5.12
CA GLY A 14 3.70 -3.81 -6.05
C GLY A 14 2.33 -3.40 -5.46
N ALA A 15 1.64 -2.51 -6.16
CA ALA A 15 0.36 -1.95 -5.78
C ALA A 15 -0.84 -2.77 -6.30
N ASP A 16 -0.61 -3.87 -7.01
CA ASP A 16 -1.67 -4.81 -7.44
C ASP A 16 -2.23 -5.67 -6.28
N SER A 17 -1.58 -5.63 -5.12
CA SER A 17 -2.11 -6.21 -3.88
C SER A 17 -3.20 -5.35 -3.20
N LEU A 18 -3.43 -4.12 -3.68
CA LEU A 18 -4.45 -3.22 -3.15
C LEU A 18 -5.86 -3.66 -3.52
N ALA A 19 -6.81 -3.34 -2.66
CA ALA A 19 -8.22 -3.54 -2.92
C ALA A 19 -8.67 -2.79 -4.20
N GLY A 20 -9.50 -3.46 -5.00
CA GLY A 20 -10.04 -2.89 -6.23
C GLY A 20 -9.01 -2.74 -7.36
N ASP A 21 -7.87 -3.43 -7.29
CA ASP A 21 -6.99 -3.59 -8.43
C ASP A 21 -7.71 -4.32 -9.60
N ARG A 22 -7.32 -4.03 -10.85
CA ARG A 22 -7.96 -4.64 -12.03
C ARG A 22 -7.56 -6.09 -12.25
N LEU A 23 -6.36 -6.49 -11.85
CA LEU A 23 -5.83 -7.84 -12.03
C LEU A 23 -5.66 -8.58 -10.70
N GLY A 24 -5.27 -7.86 -9.64
CA GLY A 24 -5.14 -8.39 -8.30
C GLY A 24 -6.46 -8.74 -7.65
N CYS A 25 -6.44 -9.73 -6.76
CA CYS A 25 -7.62 -10.22 -6.04
C CYS A 25 -7.53 -10.02 -4.52
N PHE A 26 -6.52 -9.28 -4.05
CA PHE A 26 -6.34 -8.96 -2.64
C PHE A 26 -7.25 -7.80 -2.21
N ASN A 27 -7.26 -7.52 -0.91
CA ASN A 27 -8.13 -6.52 -0.30
C ASN A 27 -7.39 -5.62 0.70
N LEU A 28 -6.15 -5.23 0.39
CA LEU A 28 -5.36 -4.33 1.24
C LEU A 28 -5.79 -2.86 1.04
N SER A 29 -5.85 -2.12 2.15
CA SER A 29 -5.91 -0.66 2.10
C SER A 29 -4.54 -0.06 1.83
N ILE A 30 -4.49 1.19 1.37
CA ILE A 30 -3.23 1.92 1.17
C ILE A 30 -2.46 2.05 2.49
N ARG A 31 -3.16 2.23 3.62
CA ARG A 31 -2.53 2.22 4.95
C ARG A 31 -1.92 0.86 5.26
N GLY A 32 -2.68 -0.22 5.10
CA GLY A 32 -2.20 -1.58 5.36
C GLY A 32 -1.01 -1.98 4.50
N HIS A 33 -0.98 -1.54 3.24
CA HIS A 33 0.18 -1.73 2.35
C HIS A 33 1.40 -0.91 2.83
N GLY A 34 1.20 0.35 3.21
CA GLY A 34 2.25 1.21 3.76
C GLY A 34 2.84 0.74 5.10
N GLU A 35 2.11 -0.01 5.94
CA GLU A 35 2.67 -0.60 7.16
C GLU A 35 3.84 -1.56 6.88
N CYS A 36 3.84 -2.24 5.73
CA CYS A 36 4.98 -3.06 5.29
C CYS A 36 6.22 -2.18 5.05
N VAL A 37 6.05 -1.03 4.37
CA VAL A 37 7.14 -0.08 4.12
C VAL A 37 7.68 0.48 5.43
N LYS A 38 6.79 0.89 6.34
CA LYS A 38 7.16 1.40 7.66
C LYS A 38 7.96 0.37 8.45
N PHE A 39 7.47 -0.87 8.54
CA PHE A 39 8.16 -1.96 9.22
C PHE A 39 9.57 -2.19 8.67
N ILE A 40 9.73 -2.21 7.35
CA ILE A 40 11.05 -2.43 6.71
C ILE A 40 11.98 -1.24 6.90
N ARG A 41 11.48 0.00 6.80
CA ARG A 41 12.25 1.22 7.07
C ARG A 41 12.80 1.22 8.50
N GLU A 42 11.99 0.81 9.48
CA GLU A 42 12.35 0.77 10.90
C GLU A 42 13.47 -0.23 11.23
N LEU A 43 13.81 -1.15 10.32
CA LEU A 43 14.97 -2.03 10.46
C LEU A 43 16.32 -1.30 10.33
N GLY A 44 16.32 -0.05 9.83
CA GLY A 44 17.51 0.82 9.83
C GLY A 44 18.63 0.39 8.90
N LEU A 45 18.34 -0.46 7.91
CA LEU A 45 19.30 -0.89 6.89
C LEU A 45 19.20 -0.05 5.62
N PRO A 46 20.29 0.05 4.82
CA PRO A 46 20.22 0.59 3.47
C PRO A 46 19.08 -0.04 2.68
N LEU A 47 18.12 0.79 2.26
CA LEU A 47 16.85 0.35 1.68
C LEU A 47 16.70 0.97 0.28
N LEU A 48 16.52 0.11 -0.73
CA LEU A 48 16.08 0.50 -2.07
C LEU A 48 14.61 0.12 -2.23
N VAL A 49 13.75 1.11 -2.46
CA VAL A 49 12.32 0.88 -2.70
C VAL A 49 12.02 1.02 -4.19
N LEU A 50 11.30 0.05 -4.72
CA LEU A 50 10.91 -0.03 -6.12
C LEU A 50 9.39 -0.07 -6.25
N GLY A 51 8.86 0.35 -7.40
CA GLY A 51 7.46 0.13 -7.77
C GLY A 51 7.19 -1.32 -8.18
N GLY A 52 6.21 -1.52 -9.06
CA GLY A 52 5.74 -2.85 -9.41
C GLY A 52 4.49 -2.88 -10.27
N GLY A 53 3.77 -4.01 -10.18
CA GLY A 53 2.40 -4.12 -10.66
C GLY A 53 1.47 -3.12 -9.96
N GLY A 54 0.30 -2.91 -10.53
CA GLY A 54 -0.67 -1.91 -10.09
C GLY A 54 -1.47 -1.41 -11.28
N TYR A 55 -2.71 -1.88 -11.40
CA TYR A 55 -3.49 -1.78 -12.63
C TYR A 55 -4.75 -0.90 -12.44
N THR A 56 -5.06 -0.52 -11.21
CA THR A 56 -5.93 0.63 -10.90
C THR A 56 -5.05 1.87 -10.62
N VAL A 57 -4.67 2.59 -11.68
CA VAL A 57 -3.64 3.66 -11.65
C VAL A 57 -3.84 4.72 -10.57
N ARG A 58 -5.09 5.16 -10.30
CA ARG A 58 -5.36 6.13 -9.22
C ARG A 58 -4.95 5.60 -7.83
N ASN A 59 -5.09 4.29 -7.59
CA ASN A 59 -4.70 3.68 -6.32
C ASN A 59 -3.18 3.48 -6.26
N VAL A 60 -2.53 3.22 -7.40
CA VAL A 60 -1.06 3.20 -7.51
C VAL A 60 -0.48 4.55 -7.12
N ALA A 61 -1.03 5.63 -7.68
CA ALA A 61 -0.60 7.00 -7.37
C ALA A 61 -0.75 7.31 -5.87
N ARG A 62 -1.89 6.93 -5.27
CA ARG A 62 -2.12 7.11 -3.83
C ARG A 62 -1.13 6.31 -2.98
N ALA A 63 -0.91 5.04 -3.32
CA ALA A 63 -0.06 4.14 -2.56
C ALA A 63 1.39 4.63 -2.56
N TRP A 64 1.98 4.86 -3.73
CA TRP A 64 3.37 5.27 -3.82
C TRP A 64 3.60 6.69 -3.27
N THR A 65 2.60 7.58 -3.35
CA THR A 65 2.66 8.89 -2.67
C THR A 65 2.72 8.73 -1.15
N TYR A 66 1.84 7.89 -0.59
CA TYR A 66 1.80 7.63 0.85
C TYR A 66 3.07 6.91 1.34
N GLU A 67 3.52 5.88 0.64
CA GLU A 67 4.76 5.16 0.97
C GLU A 67 5.99 6.07 0.92
N THR A 68 6.05 7.00 -0.04
CA THR A 68 7.12 8.01 -0.09
C THR A 68 7.10 8.90 1.15
N SER A 69 5.92 9.31 1.61
CA SER A 69 5.75 10.07 2.85
C SER A 69 6.27 9.29 4.07
N LEU A 70 6.00 7.98 4.15
CA LEU A 70 6.51 7.12 5.21
C LEU A 70 8.04 6.98 5.18
N LEU A 71 8.64 6.91 3.98
CA LEU A 71 10.09 6.84 3.80
C LEU A 71 10.80 8.14 4.20
N LEU A 72 10.16 9.28 3.93
CA LEU A 72 10.66 10.62 4.28
C LEU A 72 10.36 11.03 5.72
N ASP A 73 9.56 10.25 6.45
CA ASP A 73 9.03 10.62 7.76
C ASP A 73 8.17 11.88 7.75
N GLU A 74 7.55 12.18 6.61
CA GLU A 74 6.77 13.40 6.41
C GLU A 74 5.27 13.06 6.37
N PRO A 75 4.47 13.51 7.36
CA PRO A 75 3.04 13.30 7.33
C PRO A 75 2.40 14.12 6.20
N VAL A 76 1.53 13.49 5.41
CA VAL A 76 0.79 14.15 4.33
C VAL A 76 -0.70 14.16 4.61
N SER A 77 -1.39 15.19 4.12
CA SER A 77 -2.85 15.29 4.23
C SER A 77 -3.54 14.13 3.52
N SER A 78 -4.69 13.71 4.05
CA SER A 78 -5.57 12.80 3.33
C SER A 78 -6.29 13.50 2.19
N GLU A 79 -6.41 14.83 2.21
CA GLU A 79 -6.99 15.60 1.11
C GLU A 79 -5.99 15.70 -0.04
N ILE A 80 -6.39 15.29 -1.24
CA ILE A 80 -5.52 15.36 -2.41
C ILE A 80 -5.40 16.83 -2.84
N PRO A 81 -4.17 17.38 -2.99
CA PRO A 81 -4.00 18.72 -3.50
C PRO A 81 -4.38 18.78 -4.99
N TYR A 82 -4.86 19.95 -5.44
CA TYR A 82 -5.15 20.16 -6.85
C TYR A 82 -3.91 19.89 -7.71
N ASN A 83 -4.10 19.14 -8.79
CA ASN A 83 -3.06 18.76 -9.74
C ASN A 83 -3.70 18.49 -11.12
N GLU A 84 -2.88 18.32 -12.16
CA GLU A 84 -3.35 18.07 -13.54
C GLU A 84 -4.27 16.84 -13.66
N TYR A 85 -4.11 15.86 -12.77
CA TYR A 85 -4.86 14.60 -12.76
C TYR A 85 -5.93 14.55 -11.65
N PHE A 86 -6.31 15.69 -11.06
CA PHE A 86 -7.18 15.73 -9.88
C PHE A 86 -8.50 14.95 -10.06
N GLU A 87 -9.12 15.04 -11.23
CA GLU A 87 -10.37 14.35 -11.55
C GLU A 87 -10.25 12.80 -11.56
N TYR A 88 -9.04 12.24 -11.66
CA TYR A 88 -8.83 10.78 -11.58
C TYR A 88 -9.12 10.22 -10.18
N PHE A 89 -9.14 11.09 -9.16
CA PHE A 89 -9.38 10.74 -7.77
C PHE A 89 -10.84 10.92 -7.33
N ALA A 90 -11.74 11.22 -8.26
CA ALA A 90 -13.18 11.20 -7.99
C ALA A 90 -13.67 9.79 -7.58
N PRO A 91 -14.75 9.70 -6.78
CA PRO A 91 -15.55 10.81 -6.24
C PRO A 91 -15.03 11.35 -4.90
N ASP A 92 -14.02 10.71 -4.32
CA ASP A 92 -13.65 10.87 -2.93
C ASP A 92 -12.54 11.90 -2.70
N PHE A 93 -11.68 12.13 -3.71
CA PHE A 93 -10.57 13.10 -3.68
C PHE A 93 -9.65 12.97 -2.45
N THR A 94 -9.55 11.76 -1.90
CA THR A 94 -8.72 11.45 -0.73
C THR A 94 -7.61 10.46 -1.08
N LEU A 95 -6.50 10.57 -0.34
CA LEU A 95 -5.36 9.66 -0.39
C LEU A 95 -5.74 8.27 0.12
N HIS A 96 -6.68 8.18 1.07
CA HIS A 96 -7.09 6.93 1.71
C HIS A 96 -8.59 6.69 1.53
N PRO A 97 -9.03 6.17 0.36
CA PRO A 97 -10.41 5.73 0.16
C PRO A 97 -10.77 4.57 1.08
N GLU A 98 -12.05 4.47 1.44
CA GLU A 98 -12.57 3.29 2.15
C GLU A 98 -12.47 2.03 1.29
N VAL A 99 -12.00 0.94 1.90
CA VAL A 99 -11.95 -0.37 1.25
C VAL A 99 -13.26 -1.11 1.54
N VAL A 100 -14.01 -1.43 0.50
CA VAL A 100 -15.20 -2.29 0.63
C VAL A 100 -14.74 -3.68 1.07
N THR A 101 -15.13 -4.10 2.27
CA THR A 101 -14.83 -5.43 2.79
C THR A 101 -15.60 -6.48 1.98
N ARG A 102 -14.89 -7.19 1.09
CA ARG A 102 -15.44 -8.38 0.47
C ARG A 102 -15.48 -9.48 1.54
N GLN A 103 -16.67 -9.99 1.87
CA GLN A 103 -16.78 -11.18 2.72
C GLN A 103 -16.00 -12.32 2.06
N VAL A 104 -14.94 -12.79 2.72
CA VAL A 104 -14.16 -13.91 2.21
C VAL A 104 -14.90 -15.20 2.53
N SER A 105 -15.74 -15.66 1.62
CA SER A 105 -16.29 -17.02 1.66
C SER A 105 -15.17 -18.02 1.30
N GLY A 106 -14.43 -18.53 2.29
CA GLY A 106 -13.50 -19.64 2.06
C GLY A 106 -12.31 -19.81 3.03
N LEU A 107 -12.02 -18.85 3.92
CA LEU A 107 -10.82 -18.93 4.78
C LEU A 107 -10.99 -19.69 6.11
N ALA A 108 -12.19 -20.21 6.39
CA ALA A 108 -12.44 -20.97 7.62
C ALA A 108 -11.56 -22.25 7.76
N GLY A 109 -10.93 -22.72 6.68
CA GLY A 109 -10.06 -23.90 6.67
C GLY A 109 -8.57 -23.66 6.95
N TRP A 110 -8.08 -22.41 6.91
CA TRP A 110 -6.62 -22.12 6.98
C TRP A 110 -6.22 -21.19 8.13
N GLY A 111 -7.14 -20.82 9.03
CA GLY A 111 -6.83 -20.03 10.22
C GLY A 111 -6.34 -18.60 9.97
N LEU A 112 -6.19 -18.15 8.70
CA LEU A 112 -5.91 -16.76 8.38
C LEU A 112 -7.20 -15.93 8.50
N SER A 113 -7.43 -15.39 9.68
CA SER A 113 -8.32 -14.25 9.87
C SER A 113 -7.54 -12.98 9.55
N ILE A 114 -7.58 -12.53 8.29
CA ILE A 114 -7.25 -11.14 7.98
C ILE A 114 -8.44 -10.32 8.45
N LYS A 115 -8.50 -10.03 9.76
CA LYS A 115 -9.42 -9.02 10.27
C LYS A 115 -8.99 -7.68 9.67
N GLY A 116 -9.94 -7.00 9.05
CA GLY A 116 -9.72 -5.76 8.32
C GLY A 116 -8.84 -4.78 9.08
N CYS A 117 -7.81 -4.28 8.39
CA CYS A 117 -7.26 -2.96 8.65
C CYS A 117 -8.27 -1.89 8.22
#